data_AF-A0A961AY80-F1
#
_entry.id   AF-A0A961AY80-F1
#
_cell.length_a   1.000
_cell.length_b   1.000
_cell.length_c   1.000
_cell.angle_alpha   90.00
_cell.angle_beta   90.00
_cell.angle_gamma   90.00
#
_symmetry.space_group_name_H-M   'P 1'
#
loop_
_entity.id
_entity.type
_entity.pdbx_description
1 polymer ?
#
loop_
_entity_poly.entity_id
_entity_poly.type
_entity_poly.pdbx_seq_one_letter_code
_entity_poly.pdbx_strand_id
1 'polypeptide(L)'
;MAALANAFLKLPADLKKAVHLDLCERALLVWNHYRETRDPLEYVESVCGTRRIVDGDLPGAAIRAVRAGEDTESVAARYREPIVAMQDGDLGFPAEVEFAYYAIYNLFQRQVTSRLDDDWLIVNQALSARGESADHAGILKAAMDAAQKNRGAGVKAATSAGETAPEARSN
;
A
#
# COMPACT_ATOMS: atom_id res chain seq x y z
N MET A 1 -11.24 3.39 -17.95
CA MET A 1 -10.92 2.64 -16.71
C MET A 1 -11.11 1.12 -16.83
N ALA A 2 -12.26 0.60 -17.27
CA ALA A 2 -12.54 -0.85 -17.27
C ALA A 2 -11.48 -1.73 -17.97
N ALA A 3 -10.95 -1.31 -19.12
CA ALA A 3 -9.90 -2.07 -19.83
C ALA A 3 -8.59 -2.18 -19.02
N LEU A 4 -8.17 -1.10 -18.35
CA LEU A 4 -6.97 -1.08 -17.51
C LEU A 4 -7.17 -1.91 -16.24
N ALA A 5 -8.36 -1.85 -15.63
CA ALA A 5 -8.71 -2.69 -14.48
C ALA A 5 -8.59 -4.19 -14.84
N ASN A 6 -9.17 -4.59 -15.97
CA ASN A 6 -9.06 -5.95 -16.47
C ASN A 6 -7.63 -6.36 -16.80
N ALA A 7 -6.83 -5.44 -17.36
CA ALA A 7 -5.41 -5.69 -17.63
C ALA A 7 -4.62 -5.88 -16.33
N PHE A 8 -4.87 -5.06 -15.31
CA PHE A 8 -4.28 -5.19 -13.98
C PHE A 8 -4.64 -6.52 -13.32
N LEU A 9 -5.91 -6.92 -13.34
CA LEU A 9 -6.38 -8.16 -12.70
C LEU A 9 -5.75 -9.42 -13.30
N LYS A 10 -5.31 -9.37 -14.56
CA LYS A 10 -4.60 -10.44 -15.26
C LYS A 10 -3.09 -10.47 -14.98
N LEU A 11 -2.54 -9.49 -14.26
CA LEU A 11 -1.13 -9.51 -13.90
C LEU A 11 -0.81 -10.66 -12.93
N PRO A 12 0.39 -11.25 -13.04
CA PRO A 12 0.96 -12.12 -12.02
C PRO A 12 1.02 -11.46 -10.62
N ALA A 13 0.96 -12.27 -9.56
CA ALA A 13 0.85 -11.79 -8.19
C ALA A 13 2.00 -10.87 -7.75
N ASP A 14 3.23 -11.15 -8.20
CA ASP A 14 4.42 -10.32 -7.96
C ASP A 14 4.27 -8.92 -8.59
N LEU A 15 3.77 -8.87 -9.83
CA LEU A 15 3.50 -7.60 -10.51
C LEU A 15 2.34 -6.85 -9.88
N LYS A 16 1.27 -7.53 -9.45
CA LYS A 16 0.17 -6.90 -8.70
C LYS A 16 0.69 -6.27 -7.41
N LYS A 17 1.50 -7.00 -6.63
CA LYS A 17 2.13 -6.47 -5.42
C LYS A 17 2.96 -5.21 -5.71
N ALA A 18 3.75 -5.22 -6.78
CA ALA A 18 4.54 -4.05 -7.18
C ALA A 18 3.67 -2.84 -7.55
N VAL A 19 2.58 -3.05 -8.30
CA VAL A 19 1.61 -1.98 -8.63
C VAL A 19 0.93 -1.45 -7.38
N HIS A 20 0.46 -2.32 -6.47
CA HIS A 20 -0.16 -1.88 -5.24
C HIS A 20 0.80 -1.04 -4.39
N LEU A 21 2.07 -1.46 -4.28
CA LEU A 21 3.08 -0.72 -3.54
C LEU A 21 3.32 0.67 -4.13
N ASP A 22 3.49 0.80 -5.46
CA ASP A 22 3.67 2.11 -6.10
C ASP A 22 2.47 3.04 -5.85
N LEU A 23 1.25 2.54 -6.03
CA LEU A 23 0.04 3.33 -5.81
C LEU A 23 -0.14 3.72 -4.34
N CYS A 24 0.11 2.80 -3.41
CA CYS A 24 -0.01 3.07 -1.98
C CYS A 24 1.08 4.03 -1.49
N GLU A 25 2.28 4.03 -2.08
CA GLU A 25 3.29 5.05 -1.78
C GLU A 25 2.86 6.44 -2.23
N ARG A 26 2.18 6.56 -3.39
CA ARG A 26 1.59 7.82 -3.82
C ARG A 26 0.45 8.26 -2.92
N ALA A 27 -0.35 7.32 -2.41
CA ALA A 27 -1.40 7.58 -1.43
C ALA A 27 -0.82 8.00 -0.07
N LEU A 28 0.31 7.43 0.34
CA LEU A 28 1.02 7.83 1.57
C LEU A 28 1.41 9.31 1.54
N LEU A 29 1.72 9.89 0.37
CA LEU A 29 1.98 11.33 0.26
C LEU A 29 0.76 12.17 0.66
N VAL A 30 -0.45 11.71 0.33
CA VAL A 30 -1.71 12.39 0.71
C VAL A 30 -1.90 12.33 2.22
N TRP A 31 -1.67 11.15 2.81
CA TRP A 31 -1.69 10.98 4.27
C TRP A 31 -0.67 11.86 4.98
N ASN A 32 0.59 11.86 4.51
CA ASN A 32 1.68 12.63 5.10
C ASN A 32 1.39 14.13 5.06
N HIS A 33 0.90 14.63 3.92
CA HIS A 33 0.50 16.03 3.81
C HIS A 33 -0.62 16.38 4.80
N TYR A 34 -1.64 15.52 4.94
CA TYR A 34 -2.72 15.74 5.88
C TYR A 34 -2.23 15.82 7.33
N ARG A 35 -1.44 14.83 7.78
CA ARG A 35 -0.95 14.81 9.17
C ARG A 35 -0.05 16.00 9.50
N GLU A 36 0.79 16.45 8.57
CA GLU A 36 1.68 17.60 8.78
C GLU A 36 0.90 18.88 9.13
N THR A 37 -0.35 18.99 8.67
CA THR A 37 -1.20 20.14 8.93
C THR A 37 -2.10 20.01 10.16
N ARG A 38 -2.14 18.82 10.81
CA ARG A 38 -3.13 18.49 11.85
C ARG A 38 -2.59 17.63 13.00
N ASP A 39 -1.28 17.58 13.20
CA ASP A 39 -0.66 16.82 14.29
C ASP A 39 -0.78 17.59 15.63
N PRO A 40 -1.24 16.97 16.74
CA PRO A 40 -1.74 15.59 16.85
C PRO A 40 -3.14 15.41 16.27
N LEU A 41 -3.34 14.29 15.56
CA LEU A 41 -4.65 13.84 15.12
C LEU A 41 -5.37 13.17 16.30
N GLU A 42 -6.45 13.78 16.78
CA GLU A 42 -7.20 13.29 17.94
C GLU A 42 -8.63 12.92 17.58
N TYR A 43 -9.17 11.91 18.27
CA TYR A 43 -10.58 11.56 18.23
C TYR A 43 -11.08 11.14 19.62
N VAL A 44 -12.39 11.03 19.79
CA VAL A 44 -13.02 10.60 21.05
C VAL A 44 -13.85 9.36 20.75
N GLU A 45 -13.53 8.26 21.44
CA GLU A 45 -14.31 7.02 21.35
C GLU A 45 -15.70 7.23 21.95
N SER A 46 -16.75 6.89 21.21
CA SER A 46 -18.14 7.06 21.65
C SER A 46 -18.51 6.15 22.82
N VAL A 47 -17.89 4.96 22.93
CA VAL A 47 -18.19 3.97 23.98
C VAL A 47 -17.71 4.43 25.36
N CYS A 48 -16.46 4.89 25.44
CA CYS A 48 -15.80 5.23 26.71
C CYS A 48 -15.62 6.74 26.92
N GLY A 49 -15.90 7.57 25.90
CA GLY A 49 -15.59 9.00 25.92
C GLY A 49 -14.09 9.30 26.01
N THR A 50 -13.24 8.33 25.72
CA THR A 50 -11.79 8.45 25.90
C THR A 50 -11.18 9.17 24.71
N ARG A 51 -10.37 10.20 24.98
CA ARG A 51 -9.61 10.91 23.95
C ARG A 51 -8.42 10.06 23.52
N ARG A 52 -8.28 9.85 22.22
CA ARG A 52 -7.21 9.05 21.59
C ARG A 52 -6.43 9.90 20.62
N ILE A 53 -5.20 9.47 20.36
CA ILE A 53 -4.31 10.04 19.35
C ILE A 53 -4.15 9.00 18.25
N VAL A 54 -4.39 9.40 17.00
CA VAL A 54 -4.12 8.58 15.83
C VAL A 54 -2.62 8.51 15.61
N ASP A 55 -2.14 7.29 15.41
CA ASP A 55 -0.75 7.03 15.08
C ASP A 55 -0.42 7.51 13.65
N GLY A 56 0.16 8.70 13.55
CA GLY A 56 0.51 9.33 12.27
C GLY A 56 1.50 8.54 11.41
N ASP A 57 2.35 7.71 12.03
CA ASP A 57 3.41 6.95 11.35
C ASP A 57 2.92 5.59 10.84
N LEU A 58 1.75 5.15 11.29
CA LEU A 58 1.24 3.80 11.04
C LEU A 58 1.11 3.46 9.55
N PRO A 59 0.57 4.32 8.65
CA PRO A 59 0.54 4.01 7.22
C PRO A 59 1.93 3.82 6.59
N GLY A 60 2.91 4.62 7.02
CA GLY A 60 4.30 4.47 6.57
C GLY A 60 4.92 3.16 7.07
N ALA A 61 4.65 2.78 8.32
CA ALA A 61 5.08 1.50 8.89
C ALA A 61 4.48 0.31 8.14
N ALA A 62 3.22 0.39 7.73
CA ALA A 62 2.52 -0.63 6.97
C ALA A 62 3.20 -0.93 5.62
N ILE A 63 3.54 0.11 4.86
CA ILE A 63 4.25 -0.04 3.58
C ILE A 63 5.62 -0.69 3.79
N ARG A 64 6.36 -0.27 4.83
CA ARG A 64 7.66 -0.88 5.16
C ARG A 64 7.51 -2.36 5.52
N ALA A 65 6.50 -2.71 6.32
CA ALA A 65 6.22 -4.10 6.69
C ALA A 65 5.91 -4.98 5.47
N VAL A 66 5.14 -4.46 4.49
CA VAL A 66 4.84 -5.18 3.24
C VAL A 66 6.07 -5.38 2.36
N ARG A 67 6.99 -4.41 2.36
CA ARG A 67 8.23 -4.45 1.54
C ARG A 67 9.29 -5.36 2.16
N ALA A 68 9.61 -5.15 3.42
CA ALA A 68 10.72 -5.82 4.11
C ALA A 68 10.29 -7.10 4.83
N GLY A 69 8.99 -7.28 5.10
CA GLY A 69 8.50 -8.40 5.93
C GLY A 69 8.72 -8.21 7.42
N GLU A 70 9.08 -7.00 7.87
CA GLU A 70 9.44 -6.67 9.24
C GLU A 70 8.27 -6.03 10.01
N ASP A 71 8.26 -6.19 11.34
CA ASP A 71 7.32 -5.53 12.27
C ASP A 71 5.81 -5.76 11.98
N THR A 72 5.48 -6.84 11.30
CA THR A 72 4.13 -7.13 10.81
C THR A 72 3.11 -7.28 11.94
N GLU A 73 3.45 -7.95 13.04
CA GLU A 73 2.55 -8.14 14.18
C GLU A 73 2.23 -6.83 14.91
N SER A 74 3.25 -5.99 15.11
CA SER A 74 3.13 -4.66 15.72
C SER A 74 2.24 -3.75 14.89
N VAL A 75 2.47 -3.68 13.57
CA VAL A 75 1.63 -2.92 12.64
C VAL A 75 0.19 -3.43 12.65
N ALA A 76 -0.01 -4.75 12.62
CA ALA A 76 -1.34 -5.35 12.68
C ALA A 76 -2.06 -4.98 13.99
N ALA A 77 -1.35 -4.95 15.12
CA ALA A 77 -1.91 -4.54 16.39
C ALA A 77 -2.32 -3.06 16.40
N ARG A 78 -1.46 -2.18 15.90
CA ARG A 78 -1.68 -0.72 15.86
C ARG A 78 -2.84 -0.32 14.95
N TYR A 79 -3.15 -1.09 13.91
CA TYR A 79 -4.31 -0.82 13.05
C TYR A 79 -5.66 -1.19 13.64
N ARG A 80 -5.73 -2.03 14.67
CA ARG A 80 -7.02 -2.52 15.19
C ARG A 80 -7.92 -1.37 15.63
N GLU A 81 -7.38 -0.50 16.46
CA GLU A 81 -8.11 0.59 17.09
C GLU A 81 -8.60 1.65 16.07
N PRO A 82 -7.74 2.27 15.25
CA PRO A 82 -8.19 3.31 14.32
C PRO A 82 -9.18 2.78 13.26
N ILE A 83 -9.07 1.51 12.83
CA ILE A 83 -10.03 0.94 11.86
C ILE A 83 -11.41 0.76 12.50
N VAL A 84 -11.48 0.29 13.74
CA VAL A 84 -12.74 0.19 14.48
C VAL A 84 -13.34 1.58 14.67
N ALA A 85 -12.56 2.55 15.15
CA ALA A 85 -13.02 3.92 15.33
C ALA A 85 -13.55 4.56 14.04
N MET A 86 -12.94 4.27 12.88
CA MET A 86 -13.43 4.75 11.59
C MET A 86 -14.75 4.08 11.19
N GLN A 87 -14.90 2.79 11.46
CA GLN A 87 -16.13 2.04 11.14
C GLN A 87 -17.31 2.45 12.02
N ASP A 88 -17.04 2.77 13.29
CA ASP A 88 -18.03 3.22 14.25
C ASP A 88 -18.39 4.71 14.08
N GLY A 89 -17.62 5.44 13.26
CA GLY A 89 -17.82 6.86 12.97
C GLY A 89 -17.21 7.81 14.00
N ASP A 90 -16.45 7.29 14.96
CA ASP A 90 -15.72 8.07 15.98
C ASP A 90 -14.50 8.79 15.39
N LEU A 91 -13.90 8.22 14.34
CA LEU A 91 -12.76 8.78 13.62
C LEU A 91 -13.11 9.03 12.15
N GLY A 92 -13.18 10.30 11.76
CA GLY A 92 -13.45 10.70 10.38
C GLY A 92 -12.28 11.41 9.73
N PHE A 93 -12.04 11.12 8.45
CA PHE A 93 -11.08 11.86 7.62
C PHE A 93 -11.77 12.50 6.42
N PRO A 94 -11.18 13.54 5.80
CA PRO A 94 -11.57 13.95 4.46
C PRO A 94 -11.49 12.76 3.50
N ALA A 95 -12.36 12.72 2.49
CA ALA A 95 -12.52 11.55 1.62
C ALA A 95 -11.20 11.05 1.02
N GLU A 96 -10.37 11.93 0.47
CA GLU A 96 -9.09 11.57 -0.14
C GLU A 96 -8.11 10.94 0.87
N VAL A 97 -8.14 11.43 2.11
CA VAL A 97 -7.28 10.96 3.21
C VAL A 97 -7.79 9.62 3.72
N GLU A 98 -9.10 9.45 3.84
CA GLU A 98 -9.73 8.19 4.18
C GLU A 98 -9.40 7.10 3.15
N PHE A 99 -9.53 7.41 1.86
CA PHE A 99 -9.15 6.51 0.79
C PHE A 99 -7.65 6.15 0.84
N ALA A 100 -6.77 7.11 1.11
CA ALA A 100 -5.35 6.84 1.28
C ALA A 100 -5.09 5.88 2.45
N TYR A 101 -5.73 6.13 3.60
CA TYR A 101 -5.58 5.31 4.80
C TYR A 101 -6.06 3.88 4.57
N TYR A 102 -7.26 3.71 3.99
CA TYR A 102 -7.80 2.39 3.68
C TYR A 102 -7.01 1.66 2.60
N ALA A 103 -6.54 2.33 1.55
CA ALA A 103 -5.73 1.69 0.52
C ALA A 103 -4.47 1.04 1.13
N ILE A 104 -3.80 1.74 2.03
CA ILE A 104 -2.57 1.27 2.69
C ILE A 104 -2.88 0.15 3.69
N TYR A 105 -3.93 0.28 4.48
CA TYR A 105 -4.40 -0.79 5.36
C TYR A 105 -4.77 -2.06 4.58
N ASN A 106 -5.48 -1.91 3.46
CA ASN A 106 -5.90 -3.02 2.61
C ASN A 106 -4.72 -3.66 1.87
N LEU A 107 -3.73 -2.88 1.46
CA LEU A 107 -2.44 -3.41 0.99
C LEU A 107 -1.80 -4.31 2.06
N PHE A 108 -1.72 -3.82 3.30
CA PHE A 108 -1.17 -4.59 4.41
C PHE A 108 -1.96 -5.88 4.65
N GLN A 109 -3.30 -5.80 4.70
CA GLN A 109 -4.15 -6.97 4.89
C GLN A 109 -4.02 -7.99 3.76
N ARG A 110 -3.88 -7.53 2.52
CA ARG A 110 -3.70 -8.40 1.36
C ARG A 110 -2.37 -9.14 1.38
N GLN A 111 -1.28 -8.45 1.71
CA GLN A 111 0.08 -8.96 1.52
C GLN A 111 0.66 -9.64 2.75
N VAL A 112 0.20 -9.28 3.96
CA VAL A 112 0.78 -9.77 5.22
C VAL A 112 -0.17 -10.75 5.91
N THR A 113 -1.45 -10.42 6.02
CA THR A 113 -2.40 -11.24 6.79
C THR A 113 -3.25 -12.15 5.90
N SER A 114 -3.21 -11.98 4.58
CA SER A 114 -4.05 -12.67 3.59
C SER A 114 -5.57 -12.55 3.87
N ARG A 115 -6.00 -11.48 4.55
CA ARG A 115 -7.41 -11.27 4.93
C ARG A 115 -8.24 -10.54 3.88
N LEU A 116 -7.59 -9.91 2.90
CA LEU A 116 -8.24 -9.28 1.76
C LEU A 116 -7.99 -10.12 0.51
N ASP A 117 -9.04 -10.36 -0.28
CA ASP A 117 -9.02 -11.10 -1.54
C ASP A 117 -9.24 -10.22 -2.78
N ASP A 118 -9.77 -9.00 -2.60
CA ASP A 118 -9.98 -8.04 -3.69
C ASP A 118 -8.73 -7.16 -3.96
N ASP A 119 -7.95 -7.55 -4.97
CA ASP A 119 -6.82 -6.75 -5.47
C ASP A 119 -7.28 -5.39 -6.04
N TRP A 120 -8.46 -5.33 -6.67
CA TRP A 120 -8.94 -4.10 -7.30
C TRP A 120 -9.33 -3.04 -6.28
N LEU A 121 -9.82 -3.45 -5.10
CA LEU A 121 -10.17 -2.52 -4.03
C LEU A 121 -8.99 -1.61 -3.64
N ILE A 122 -7.79 -2.18 -3.50
CA ILE A 122 -6.58 -1.42 -3.15
C ILE A 122 -6.28 -0.38 -4.24
N VAL A 123 -6.32 -0.79 -5.51
CA VAL A 123 -6.08 0.09 -6.66
C VAL A 123 -7.11 1.22 -6.68
N ASN A 124 -8.39 0.89 -6.54
CA ASN A 124 -9.47 1.86 -6.59
C ASN A 124 -9.32 2.90 -5.49
N GLN A 125 -9.10 2.48 -4.24
CA GLN A 125 -8.91 3.38 -3.11
C GLN A 125 -7.64 4.25 -3.27
N ALA A 126 -6.51 3.68 -3.70
CA ALA A 126 -5.28 4.44 -3.91
C ALA A 126 -5.42 5.50 -5.02
N LEU A 127 -6.21 5.22 -6.06
CA LEU A 127 -6.52 6.20 -7.11
C LEU A 127 -7.50 7.26 -6.61
N SER A 128 -8.54 6.89 -5.87
CA SER A 128 -9.50 7.82 -5.26
C SER A 128 -8.83 8.80 -4.29
N ALA A 129 -7.76 8.39 -3.60
CA ALA A 129 -6.95 9.27 -2.76
C ALA A 129 -6.32 10.45 -3.52
N ARG A 130 -6.24 10.39 -4.85
CA ARG A 130 -5.71 11.48 -5.70
C ARG A 130 -6.75 12.54 -6.05
N GLY A 131 -8.00 12.36 -5.61
CA GLY A 131 -9.13 13.20 -5.97
C GLY A 131 -9.70 12.87 -7.36
N GLU A 132 -10.93 13.34 -7.62
CA GLU A 132 -11.70 13.01 -8.83
C GLU A 132 -11.11 13.60 -10.12
N SER A 133 -10.37 14.70 -10.03
CA SER A 133 -9.77 15.39 -11.18
C SER A 133 -8.44 14.79 -11.65
N ALA A 134 -7.89 13.82 -10.92
CA ALA A 134 -6.63 13.20 -11.28
C ALA A 134 -6.79 12.24 -12.48
N ASP A 135 -5.73 12.13 -13.29
CA ASP A 135 -5.67 11.16 -14.39
C ASP A 135 -5.45 9.74 -13.85
N HIS A 136 -6.50 9.14 -13.30
CA HIS A 136 -6.45 7.79 -12.71
C HIS A 136 -6.01 6.73 -13.72
N ALA A 137 -6.39 6.89 -14.98
CA ALA A 137 -6.01 5.97 -16.05
C ALA A 137 -4.50 6.03 -16.33
N GLY A 138 -3.96 7.24 -16.48
CA GLY A 138 -2.53 7.46 -16.67
C GLY A 138 -1.70 6.99 -15.48
N ILE A 139 -2.16 7.25 -14.25
CA ILE A 139 -1.49 6.80 -13.02
C ILE A 139 -1.43 5.28 -12.94
N LEU A 140 -2.56 4.58 -13.15
CA LEU A 140 -2.59 3.11 -13.13
C LEU A 140 -1.71 2.52 -14.23
N LYS A 141 -1.79 3.06 -15.45
CA LYS A 141 -0.96 2.60 -16.56
C LYS A 141 0.53 2.76 -16.24
N ALA A 142 0.93 3.91 -15.73
CA ALA A 142 2.32 4.18 -15.37
C ALA A 142 2.83 3.21 -14.28
N ALA A 143 2.02 2.90 -13.26
CA ALA A 143 2.37 1.93 -12.24
C ALA A 143 2.54 0.51 -12.81
N MET A 144 1.64 0.09 -13.71
CA MET A 144 1.74 -1.21 -14.39
C MET A 144 2.99 -1.31 -15.28
N ASP A 145 3.26 -0.27 -16.08
CA ASP A 145 4.44 -0.21 -16.96
C ASP A 145 5.74 -0.26 -16.14
N ALA A 146 5.79 0.47 -15.02
CA ALA A 146 6.94 0.47 -14.11
C ALA A 146 7.17 -0.92 -13.48
N ALA A 147 6.11 -1.58 -13.01
CA ALA A 147 6.19 -2.93 -12.45
C ALA A 147 6.74 -3.94 -13.47
N GLN A 148 6.25 -3.90 -14.71
CA GLN A 148 6.72 -4.77 -15.78
C GLN A 148 8.20 -4.52 -16.14
N LYS A 149 8.61 -3.24 -16.22
CA LYS A 149 10.00 -2.87 -16.50
C LYS A 149 10.96 -3.40 -15.44
N ASN A 150 10.61 -3.26 -14.16
CA ASN A 150 11.44 -3.71 -13.04
C ASN A 150 11.59 -5.23 -13.01
N ARG A 151 10.54 -5.98 -13.37
CA ARG A 151 10.62 -7.44 -13.52
C ARG A 151 11.58 -7.85 -14.64
N GLY A 152 11.54 -7.17 -15.78
CA GLY A 152 12.47 -7.42 -16.89
C GLY A 152 13.93 -7.13 -16.54
N ALA A 153 14.18 -6.11 -15.72
CA ALA A 153 15.52 -5.78 -15.23
C ALA A 153 16.05 -6.83 -14.23
N GLY A 154 15.21 -7.28 -13.29
CA GLY A 154 15.57 -8.31 -12.32
C GLY A 154 15.90 -9.66 -12.95
N VAL A 155 15.17 -10.06 -14.00
CA VAL A 155 15.44 -11.30 -14.75
C VAL A 155 16.79 -11.22 -15.48
N LYS A 156 17.11 -10.08 -16.12
CA LYS A 156 18.41 -9.89 -16.81
C LYS A 156 19.60 -9.90 -15.85
N ALA A 157 19.46 -9.31 -14.66
CA ALA A 157 20.52 -9.32 -13.65
C ALA A 157 20.77 -10.73 -13.07
N ALA A 158 19.71 -11.53 -12.91
CA ALA A 158 19.81 -12.91 -12.43
C ALA A 158 20.50 -13.84 -13.45
N THR A 159 20.26 -13.65 -14.76
CA THR A 159 20.96 -14.41 -15.80
C THR A 159 22.43 -14.02 -15.94
N SER A 160 22.79 -12.75 -15.74
CA SER A 160 24.20 -12.33 -15.79
C SER A 160 25.03 -12.76 -14.56
N ALA A 161 24.38 -13.03 -13.43
CA ALA A 161 25.05 -13.53 -12.22
C ALA A 161 25.26 -15.05 -12.21
N GLY A 162 24.54 -15.80 -13.05
CA GLY A 162 24.63 -17.26 -13.15
C GLY A 162 25.80 -17.79 -14.02
N GLU A 163 26.55 -16.90 -14.67
CA GLU A 163 27.63 -17.26 -15.61
C GLU A 163 29.03 -17.27 -14.97
N THR A 164 29.12 -17.55 -13.67
CA THR A 164 30.40 -17.79 -12.99
C THR A 164 30.34 -19.07 -12.16
N ALA A 165 30.78 -20.18 -12.76
CA ALA A 165 31.03 -21.46 -12.09
C ALA A 165 32.28 -22.11 -12.73
N PRO A 166 33.02 -22.98 -12.02
CA PRO A 166 34.41 -22.72 -11.64
C PRO A 166 35.42 -23.53 -12.46
N GLU A 167 36.57 -22.94 -12.78
CA GLU A 167 37.71 -23.72 -13.28
C GLU A 167 38.29 -24.58 -12.15
N ALA A 168 38.15 -25.89 -12.36
CA ALA A 168 38.74 -26.95 -11.58
C ALA A 168 40.26 -26.79 -11.46
N ARG A 169 40.78 -26.94 -10.25
CA ARG A 169 42.19 -27.30 -10.03
C ARG A 169 42.25 -28.73 -9.51
N SER A 170 42.59 -29.63 -10.43
CA SER A 170 43.16 -30.93 -10.11
C SER A 170 44.52 -30.73 -9.45
N ASN A 171 44.78 -31.45 -8.38
CA ASN A 171 46.11 -31.96 -8.01
C ASN A 171 45.94 -33.29 -7.29
#